data_AF-A0A957QCG4-F1
#
_entry.id   AF-A0A957QCG4-F1
#
_cell.length_a   1.000
_cell.length_b   1.000
_cell.length_c   1.000
_cell.angle_alpha   90.00
_cell.angle_beta   90.00
_cell.angle_gamma   90.00
#
_symmetry.space_group_name_H-M   'P 1'
#
loop_
_entity.id
_entity.type
_entity.pdbx_description
1 polymer ?
#
loop_
_entity_poly.entity_id
_entity_poly.type
_entity_poly.pdbx_seq_one_letter_code
_entity_poly.pdbx_strand_id
1 'polypeptide(L)'
;MTSSTSRRFALLAERDINKETYVEPWPEAGLQVVDSPFDPQPSLRVEDGRVVEMDGKPRADFDMLDLFIADRALDLSVAETAMATPSHELARMLVDINVSAGDVRRLVVGCTPAKLCDVIRHMNVLEMMMGLTKMRVRRTPANQAHVTNWRENPALLAADAAEAGLRGFAEVETTVRVARAAPFNALSVLVGTQTGRGGVLTQCAVEESLGLRLGIKGMTSYAETLSIYGSERSFVDGDDTPWSKAFLATAYAS
;
A
#
# COMPACT_ATOMS: atom_id res chain seq x y z
N MET A 1 3.47 -46.62 29.92
CA MET A 1 4.63 -45.98 29.25
C MET A 1 4.54 -44.49 29.55
N THR A 2 5.35 -44.01 30.48
CA THR A 2 5.41 -42.60 30.87
C THR A 2 5.92 -41.80 29.68
N SER A 3 5.04 -40.99 29.07
CA SER A 3 5.44 -40.02 28.06
C SER A 3 6.40 -39.03 28.70
N SER A 4 7.70 -39.23 28.52
CA SER A 4 8.74 -38.32 28.96
C SER A 4 8.81 -37.13 28.01
N THR A 5 7.78 -36.28 28.02
CA THR A 5 7.84 -35.01 27.29
C THR A 5 8.99 -34.17 27.81
N SER A 6 9.92 -33.83 26.93
CA SER A 6 11.08 -33.01 27.26
C SER A 6 10.64 -31.68 27.88
N ARG A 7 11.18 -31.35 29.07
CA ARG A 7 10.93 -30.07 29.75
C ARG A 7 11.26 -28.86 28.85
N ARG A 8 12.25 -29.00 27.95
CA ARG A 8 12.58 -27.96 26.96
C ARG A 8 11.40 -27.67 26.03
N PHE A 9 10.72 -28.71 25.53
CA PHE A 9 9.59 -28.55 24.62
C PHE A 9 8.35 -28.01 25.32
N ALA A 10 8.13 -28.35 26.59
CA ALA A 10 7.08 -27.71 27.40
C ALA A 10 7.28 -26.19 27.48
N LEU A 11 8.50 -25.74 27.80
CA LEU A 11 8.83 -24.30 27.84
C LEU A 11 8.77 -23.63 26.47
N LEU A 12 9.12 -24.35 25.39
CA LEU A 12 9.01 -23.82 24.04
C LEU A 12 7.54 -23.64 23.66
N ALA A 13 6.66 -24.58 23.99
CA ALA A 13 5.24 -24.54 23.66
C ALA A 13 4.52 -23.31 24.27
N GLU A 14 4.95 -22.87 25.45
CA GLU A 14 4.38 -21.70 26.15
C GLU A 14 4.85 -20.34 25.61
N ARG A 15 5.82 -20.31 24.69
CA ARG A 15 6.29 -19.05 24.09
C ARG A 15 5.16 -18.37 23.31
N ASP A 16 5.07 -17.04 23.45
CA ASP A 16 4.04 -16.23 22.78
C ASP A 16 3.99 -16.44 21.26
N ILE A 17 5.11 -16.74 20.62
CA ILE A 17 5.20 -17.02 19.18
C ILE A 17 4.30 -18.18 18.72
N ASN A 18 3.97 -19.12 19.61
CA ASN A 18 3.08 -20.24 19.30
C ASN A 18 1.60 -19.92 19.52
N LYS A 19 1.27 -18.71 19.98
CA LYS A 19 -0.11 -18.20 19.97
C LYS A 19 -0.47 -17.61 18.60
N GLU A 20 0.54 -17.32 17.78
CA GLU A 20 0.36 -16.92 16.39
C GLU A 20 -0.15 -18.09 15.55
N THR A 21 -0.92 -17.77 14.51
CA THR A 21 -1.44 -18.77 13.57
C THR A 21 -0.50 -18.89 12.38
N TYR A 22 0.08 -20.08 12.19
CA TYR A 22 0.83 -20.43 11.00
C TYR A 22 -0.02 -21.33 10.11
N VAL A 23 -0.05 -21.01 8.81
CA VAL A 23 -0.72 -21.81 7.79
C VAL A 23 0.31 -22.27 6.76
N GLU A 24 0.10 -23.46 6.22
CA GLU A 24 0.85 -23.92 5.06
C GLU A 24 0.41 -23.14 3.81
N PRO A 25 1.29 -22.93 2.81
CA PRO A 25 0.90 -22.25 1.57
C PRO A 25 -0.29 -22.95 0.89
N TRP A 26 -1.28 -22.15 0.49
CA TRP A 26 -2.46 -22.62 -0.23
C TRP A 26 -2.72 -21.73 -1.47
N PRO A 27 -2.03 -22.00 -2.59
CA PRO A 27 -1.98 -21.08 -3.74
C PRO A 27 -3.34 -20.94 -4.45
N GLU A 28 -4.16 -21.99 -4.48
CA GLU A 28 -5.49 -21.98 -5.10
C GLU A 28 -6.46 -21.00 -4.41
N ALA A 29 -6.23 -20.72 -3.12
CA ALA A 29 -6.97 -19.73 -2.35
C ALA A 29 -6.26 -18.37 -2.25
N GLY A 30 -5.11 -18.21 -2.91
CA GLY A 30 -4.28 -17.01 -2.81
C GLY A 30 -3.53 -16.86 -1.48
N LEU A 31 -3.45 -17.91 -0.65
CA LEU A 31 -2.68 -17.91 0.60
C LEU A 31 -1.23 -18.31 0.35
N GLN A 32 -0.55 -17.54 -0.49
CA GLN A 32 0.87 -17.65 -0.75
C GLN A 32 1.44 -16.23 -0.90
N VAL A 33 2.57 -15.96 -0.25
CA VAL A 33 3.13 -14.60 -0.16
C VAL A 33 3.66 -14.11 -1.51
N VAL A 34 4.43 -14.95 -2.20
CA VAL A 34 5.02 -14.71 -3.52
C VAL A 34 5.22 -16.04 -4.25
N ASP A 35 5.47 -15.97 -5.55
CA ASP A 35 5.83 -17.10 -6.42
C ASP A 35 4.73 -18.15 -6.53
N SER A 36 3.49 -17.68 -6.67
CA SER A 36 2.38 -18.60 -6.91
C SER A 36 2.56 -19.27 -8.27
N PRO A 37 2.29 -20.58 -8.41
CA PRO A 37 2.23 -21.22 -9.71
C PRO A 37 1.14 -20.64 -10.62
N PHE A 38 0.20 -19.87 -10.06
CA PHE A 38 -0.86 -19.17 -10.79
C PHE A 38 -0.51 -17.72 -11.16
N ASP A 39 0.65 -17.20 -10.73
CA ASP A 39 1.09 -15.87 -11.14
C ASP A 39 1.43 -15.86 -12.64
N PRO A 40 0.98 -14.85 -13.40
CA PRO A 40 1.32 -14.75 -14.81
C PRO A 40 2.81 -14.50 -15.02
N GLN A 41 3.32 -14.94 -16.16
CA GLN A 41 4.65 -14.57 -16.61
C GLN A 41 4.65 -13.16 -17.19
N PRO A 42 5.71 -12.35 -17.01
CA PRO A 42 5.77 -11.02 -17.57
C PRO A 42 5.74 -11.02 -19.11
N SER A 43 4.77 -10.31 -19.69
CA SER A 43 4.71 -10.05 -21.13
C SER A 43 3.90 -8.80 -21.44
N LEU A 44 4.16 -8.20 -22.60
CA LEU A 44 3.45 -7.02 -23.06
C LEU A 44 3.49 -6.98 -24.59
N ARG A 45 2.34 -6.82 -25.23
CA ARG A 45 2.25 -6.52 -26.66
C ARG A 45 1.48 -5.23 -26.89
N VAL A 46 2.04 -4.37 -27.74
CA VAL A 46 1.47 -3.06 -28.11
C VAL A 46 1.30 -3.03 -29.63
N GLU A 47 0.10 -2.66 -30.09
CA GLU A 47 -0.23 -2.48 -31.50
C GLU A 47 -0.89 -1.10 -31.66
N ASP A 48 -0.44 -0.29 -32.62
CA ASP A 48 -0.95 1.06 -32.89
C ASP A 48 -1.06 1.97 -31.65
N GLY A 49 -0.04 1.90 -30.77
CA GLY A 49 0.00 2.69 -29.53
C GLY A 49 -0.97 2.22 -28.45
N ARG A 50 -1.53 1.02 -28.59
CA ARG A 50 -2.48 0.42 -27.64
C ARG A 50 -1.97 -0.93 -27.15
N VAL A 51 -2.03 -1.17 -25.84
CA VAL A 51 -1.74 -2.48 -25.25
C VAL A 51 -2.83 -3.47 -25.67
N VAL A 52 -2.43 -4.55 -26.34
CA VAL A 52 -3.31 -5.64 -26.82
C VAL A 52 -3.12 -6.95 -26.06
N GLU A 53 -2.06 -7.08 -25.27
CA GLU A 53 -1.80 -8.18 -24.35
C GLU A 53 -0.91 -7.68 -23.21
N MET A 54 -1.19 -8.11 -21.99
CA MET A 54 -0.42 -7.80 -20.78
C MET A 54 -0.40 -9.02 -19.87
N ASP A 55 0.79 -9.41 -19.42
CA ASP A 55 1.03 -10.52 -18.49
C ASP A 55 0.29 -11.82 -18.88
N GLY A 56 0.37 -12.16 -20.17
CA GLY A 56 -0.18 -13.39 -20.74
C GLY A 56 -1.67 -13.32 -21.06
N LYS A 57 -2.34 -12.21 -20.73
CA LYS A 57 -3.76 -12.01 -20.93
C LYS A 57 -4.03 -11.15 -22.17
N PRO A 58 -4.78 -11.62 -23.17
CA PRO A 58 -5.14 -10.80 -24.31
C PRO A 58 -6.16 -9.73 -23.89
N ARG A 59 -6.14 -8.59 -24.57
CA ARG A 59 -7.02 -7.45 -24.23
C ARG A 59 -8.51 -7.79 -24.22
N ALA A 60 -8.94 -8.76 -25.04
CA ALA A 60 -10.33 -9.22 -25.08
C ALA A 60 -10.80 -9.83 -23.74
N ASP A 61 -9.87 -10.32 -22.94
CA ASP A 61 -10.14 -10.95 -21.64
C ASP A 61 -9.84 -10.02 -20.46
N PHE A 62 -9.32 -8.81 -20.72
CA PHE A 62 -9.01 -7.84 -19.67
C PHE A 62 -10.23 -7.55 -18.79
N ASP A 63 -10.00 -7.60 -17.49
CA ASP A 63 -10.97 -7.08 -16.52
C ASP A 63 -10.77 -5.56 -16.34
N MET A 64 -11.51 -4.99 -15.40
CA MET A 64 -11.44 -3.55 -15.14
C MET A 64 -10.06 -3.08 -14.65
N LEU A 65 -9.29 -3.92 -13.96
CA LEU A 65 -7.93 -3.59 -13.50
C LEU A 65 -6.96 -3.61 -14.66
N ASP A 66 -6.99 -4.68 -15.45
CA ASP A 66 -6.13 -4.83 -16.62
C ASP A 66 -6.33 -3.66 -17.59
N LEU A 67 -7.60 -3.32 -17.88
CA LEU A 67 -7.95 -2.19 -18.74
C LEU A 67 -7.41 -0.87 -18.18
N PHE A 68 -7.57 -0.64 -16.88
CA PHE A 68 -7.11 0.59 -16.26
C PHE A 68 -5.58 0.70 -16.29
N ILE A 69 -4.86 -0.36 -15.95
CA ILE A 69 -3.39 -0.40 -15.97
C ILE A 69 -2.87 -0.19 -17.39
N ALA A 70 -3.40 -0.97 -18.34
CA ALA A 70 -3.00 -0.94 -19.74
C ALA A 70 -3.21 0.43 -20.40
N ASP A 71 -4.30 1.13 -20.05
CA ASP A 71 -4.66 2.39 -20.70
C ASP A 71 -4.18 3.64 -19.93
N ARG A 72 -3.82 3.52 -18.63
CA ARG A 72 -3.56 4.68 -17.76
C ARG A 72 -2.26 4.63 -16.96
N ALA A 73 -1.71 3.46 -16.67
CA ALA A 73 -0.60 3.32 -15.73
C ALA A 73 0.76 3.07 -16.39
N LEU A 74 0.77 2.53 -17.61
CA LEU A 74 2.01 2.22 -18.35
C LEU A 74 2.46 3.38 -19.23
N ASP A 75 3.73 3.76 -19.11
CA ASP A 75 4.38 4.63 -20.09
C ASP A 75 4.86 3.80 -21.28
N LEU A 76 4.06 3.79 -22.34
CA LEU A 76 4.34 3.02 -23.55
C LEU A 76 5.58 3.50 -24.31
N SER A 77 6.08 4.71 -24.04
CA SER A 77 7.30 5.23 -24.71
C SER A 77 8.57 4.51 -24.26
N VAL A 78 8.54 3.86 -23.09
CA VAL A 78 9.67 3.13 -22.49
C VAL A 78 9.38 1.64 -22.26
N ALA A 79 8.12 1.22 -22.39
CA ALA A 79 7.66 -0.12 -22.06
C ALA A 79 8.40 -1.24 -22.82
N GLU A 80 8.68 -1.07 -24.12
CA GLU A 80 9.44 -2.07 -24.90
C GLU A 80 10.84 -2.29 -24.30
N THR A 81 11.56 -1.20 -24.02
CA THR A 81 12.89 -1.28 -23.41
C THR A 81 12.82 -1.86 -21.99
N ALA A 82 11.85 -1.42 -21.19
CA ALA A 82 11.67 -1.88 -19.82
C ALA A 82 11.36 -3.38 -19.74
N MET A 83 10.48 -3.88 -20.61
CA MET A 83 10.09 -5.30 -20.66
C MET A 83 11.19 -6.18 -21.25
N ALA A 84 11.96 -5.68 -22.22
CA ALA A 84 13.12 -6.37 -22.78
C ALA A 84 14.32 -6.43 -21.82
N THR A 85 14.43 -5.50 -20.87
CA THR A 85 15.50 -5.52 -19.85
C THR A 85 15.30 -6.73 -18.93
N PRO A 86 16.29 -7.63 -18.76
CA PRO A 86 16.18 -8.77 -17.85
C PRO A 86 15.86 -8.31 -16.42
N SER A 87 14.94 -9.00 -15.74
CA SER A 87 14.43 -8.57 -14.43
C SER A 87 15.54 -8.48 -13.37
N HIS A 88 16.50 -9.39 -13.42
CA HIS A 88 17.67 -9.36 -12.54
C HIS A 88 18.63 -8.17 -12.82
N GLU A 89 18.62 -7.58 -14.01
CA GLU A 89 19.38 -6.34 -14.29
C GLU A 89 18.70 -5.14 -13.66
N LEU A 90 17.38 -5.03 -13.76
CA LEU A 90 16.60 -4.02 -13.03
C LEU A 90 16.79 -4.15 -11.51
N ALA A 91 16.85 -5.38 -10.99
CA ALA A 91 17.13 -5.65 -9.59
C ALA A 91 18.54 -5.15 -9.17
N ARG A 92 19.55 -5.36 -10.02
CA ARG A 92 20.90 -4.80 -9.79
C ARG A 92 20.89 -3.28 -9.84
N MET A 93 20.16 -2.67 -10.76
CA MET A 93 20.02 -1.21 -10.84
C MET A 93 19.43 -0.61 -9.55
N LEU A 94 18.52 -1.31 -8.87
CA LEU A 94 17.96 -0.85 -7.58
C LEU A 94 19.05 -0.70 -6.51
N VAL A 95 20.07 -1.56 -6.49
CA VAL A 95 21.13 -1.55 -5.47
C VAL A 95 22.44 -0.90 -5.90
N ASP A 96 22.67 -0.71 -7.21
CA ASP A 96 23.91 -0.13 -7.73
C ASP A 96 24.00 1.38 -7.45
N ILE A 97 24.91 1.80 -6.58
CA ILE A 97 25.10 3.20 -6.19
C ILE A 97 25.44 4.15 -7.35
N ASN A 98 25.88 3.62 -8.50
CA ASN A 98 26.20 4.42 -9.68
C ASN A 98 24.98 4.65 -10.60
N VAL A 99 23.88 3.96 -10.34
CA VAL A 99 22.61 4.13 -11.05
C VAL A 99 21.67 5.00 -10.22
N SER A 100 21.23 6.12 -10.79
CA SER A 100 20.36 7.06 -10.08
C SER A 100 18.94 6.50 -9.92
N ALA A 101 18.21 7.00 -8.91
CA ALA A 101 16.80 6.66 -8.74
C ALA A 101 15.93 7.12 -9.93
N GLY A 102 16.37 8.13 -10.69
CA GLY A 102 15.71 8.60 -11.90
C GLY A 102 15.83 7.59 -13.04
N ASP A 103 17.02 7.01 -13.22
CA ASP A 103 17.27 6.00 -14.26
C ASP A 103 16.45 4.73 -14.03
N VAL A 104 16.32 4.31 -12.77
CA VAL A 104 15.45 3.18 -12.40
C VAL A 104 13.98 3.51 -12.66
N ARG A 105 13.51 4.68 -12.19
CA ARG A 105 12.11 5.13 -12.39
C ARG A 105 11.73 5.17 -13.88
N ARG A 106 12.64 5.63 -14.75
CA ARG A 106 12.42 5.70 -16.19
C ARG A 106 12.05 4.34 -16.81
N LEU A 107 12.57 3.23 -16.29
CA LEU A 107 12.23 1.89 -16.77
C LEU A 107 10.99 1.34 -16.05
N VAL A 108 10.92 1.51 -14.72
CA VAL A 108 9.85 0.95 -13.88
C VAL A 108 8.45 1.41 -14.32
N VAL A 109 8.29 2.65 -14.81
CA VAL A 109 6.99 3.15 -15.31
C VAL A 109 6.51 2.47 -16.60
N GLY A 110 7.38 1.73 -17.29
CA GLY A 110 7.03 0.90 -18.45
C GLY A 110 6.88 -0.59 -18.14
N CYS A 111 7.10 -1.01 -16.89
CA CYS A 111 7.00 -2.41 -16.49
C CYS A 111 5.54 -2.80 -16.17
N THR A 112 5.13 -3.99 -16.62
CA THR A 112 3.86 -4.58 -16.21
C THR A 112 3.87 -5.01 -14.74
N PRO A 113 2.70 -5.25 -14.12
CA PRO A 113 2.62 -5.76 -12.75
C PRO A 113 3.46 -7.03 -12.52
N ALA A 114 3.36 -8.03 -13.40
CA ALA A 114 4.14 -9.26 -13.24
C ALA A 114 5.64 -9.00 -13.37
N LYS A 115 6.05 -8.08 -14.27
CA LYS A 115 7.45 -7.68 -14.42
C LYS A 115 8.00 -7.07 -13.13
N LEU A 116 7.22 -6.21 -12.46
CA LEU A 116 7.64 -5.59 -11.20
C LEU A 116 7.83 -6.62 -10.09
N CYS A 117 6.90 -7.57 -9.95
CA CYS A 117 7.07 -8.69 -9.03
C CYS A 117 8.31 -9.51 -9.36
N ASP A 118 8.52 -9.82 -10.65
CA ASP A 118 9.67 -10.61 -11.12
C ASP A 118 11.03 -9.95 -10.83
N VAL A 119 11.12 -8.61 -10.90
CA VAL A 119 12.32 -7.87 -10.48
C VAL A 119 12.63 -8.08 -9.00
N ILE A 120 11.62 -7.96 -8.13
CA ILE A 120 11.80 -8.06 -6.68
C ILE A 120 12.15 -9.50 -6.25
N ARG A 121 11.70 -10.52 -6.99
CA ARG A 121 12.06 -11.94 -6.74
C ARG A 121 13.55 -12.22 -6.79
N HIS A 122 14.32 -11.39 -7.49
CA HIS A 122 15.78 -11.52 -7.56
C HIS A 122 16.52 -10.91 -6.36
N MET A 123 15.81 -10.36 -5.38
CA MET A 123 16.39 -9.61 -4.27
C MET A 123 16.12 -10.30 -2.94
N ASN A 124 17.11 -10.33 -2.06
CA ASN A 124 16.89 -10.60 -0.65
C ASN A 124 16.51 -9.31 0.11
N VAL A 125 16.09 -9.45 1.37
CA VAL A 125 15.62 -8.31 2.18
C VAL A 125 16.66 -7.19 2.35
N LEU A 126 17.96 -7.49 2.39
CA LEU A 126 19.01 -6.46 2.51
C LEU A 126 19.14 -5.65 1.22
N GLU A 127 19.06 -6.31 0.08
CA GLU A 127 19.04 -5.67 -1.23
C GLU A 127 17.79 -4.81 -1.39
N MET A 128 16.62 -5.30 -0.94
CA MET A 128 15.38 -4.52 -0.94
C MET A 128 15.49 -3.29 -0.04
N MET A 129 16.10 -3.38 1.14
CA MET A 129 16.32 -2.24 2.03
C MET A 129 17.23 -1.17 1.39
N MET A 130 18.29 -1.61 0.68
CA MET A 130 19.16 -0.72 -0.08
C MET A 130 18.40 -0.03 -1.22
N GLY A 131 17.65 -0.81 -2.00
CA GLY A 131 16.79 -0.30 -3.08
C GLY A 131 15.74 0.70 -2.56
N LEU A 132 15.05 0.38 -1.47
CA LEU A 132 14.07 1.26 -0.84
C LEU A 132 14.71 2.59 -0.40
N THR A 133 15.93 2.56 0.13
CA THR A 133 16.64 3.78 0.54
C THR A 133 16.95 4.70 -0.65
N LYS A 134 17.29 4.13 -1.81
CA LYS A 134 17.48 4.87 -3.07
C LYS A 134 16.16 5.39 -3.63
N MET A 135 15.13 4.54 -3.67
CA MET A 135 13.88 4.83 -4.38
C MET A 135 12.91 5.71 -3.61
N ARG A 136 13.04 5.80 -2.28
CA ARG A 136 12.25 6.68 -1.42
C ARG A 136 12.28 8.12 -1.95
N VAL A 137 11.11 8.66 -2.22
CA VAL A 137 10.95 9.99 -2.85
C VAL A 137 11.40 11.10 -1.90
N ARG A 138 11.07 10.99 -0.61
CA ARG A 138 11.48 11.98 0.40
C ARG A 138 12.85 11.64 0.98
N ARG A 139 13.77 12.60 0.98
CA ARG A 139 15.10 12.42 1.58
C ARG A 139 15.01 12.04 3.06
N THR A 140 14.29 12.84 3.84
CA THR A 140 14.09 12.63 5.27
C THR A 140 12.87 11.73 5.49
N PRO A 141 13.03 10.54 6.12
CA PRO A 141 11.89 9.73 6.51
C PRO A 141 11.03 10.47 7.53
N ALA A 142 9.74 10.13 7.57
CA ALA A 142 8.79 10.65 8.55
C ALA A 142 8.02 9.47 9.13
N ASN A 143 7.17 9.74 10.11
CA ASN A 143 6.39 8.71 10.77
C ASN A 143 4.94 9.18 10.95
N GLN A 144 4.02 8.23 10.97
CA GLN A 144 2.59 8.42 11.18
C GLN A 144 2.18 7.71 12.48
N ALA A 145 1.21 8.26 13.20
CA ALA A 145 0.63 7.64 14.39
C ALA A 145 -0.87 7.44 14.26
N HIS A 146 -1.38 6.40 14.91
CA HIS A 146 -2.81 6.29 15.19
C HIS A 146 -3.14 7.00 16.51
N VAL A 147 -4.19 7.79 16.50
CA VAL A 147 -4.81 8.38 17.71
C VAL A 147 -6.28 8.00 17.72
N THR A 148 -6.61 6.98 18.49
CA THR A 148 -7.95 6.43 18.66
C THR A 148 -8.16 6.04 20.11
N ASN A 149 -9.42 5.96 20.55
CA ASN A 149 -9.74 5.29 21.81
C ASN A 149 -11.09 4.62 21.72
N TRP A 150 -11.28 3.55 22.50
CA TRP A 150 -12.47 2.69 22.44
C TRP A 150 -13.82 3.41 22.63
N ARG A 151 -13.81 4.58 23.27
CA ARG A 151 -15.02 5.35 23.61
C ARG A 151 -15.27 6.52 22.66
N GLU A 152 -14.40 6.74 21.67
CA GLU A 152 -14.44 7.94 20.81
C GLU A 152 -14.43 9.24 21.64
N ASN A 153 -13.71 9.25 22.78
CA ASN A 153 -13.68 10.38 23.69
C ASN A 153 -12.90 11.54 23.05
N PRO A 154 -13.56 12.69 22.74
CA PRO A 154 -12.93 13.81 22.04
C PRO A 154 -11.76 14.42 22.81
N ALA A 155 -11.88 14.54 24.13
CA ALA A 155 -10.85 15.16 24.97
C ALA A 155 -9.57 14.31 25.00
N LEU A 156 -9.72 12.99 25.08
CA LEU A 156 -8.59 12.07 25.04
C LEU A 156 -7.93 12.07 23.65
N LEU A 157 -8.72 12.04 22.57
CA LEU A 157 -8.18 12.13 21.20
C LEU A 157 -7.36 13.42 21.01
N ALA A 158 -7.86 14.56 21.48
CA ALA A 158 -7.14 15.82 21.36
C ALA A 158 -5.83 15.81 22.17
N ALA A 159 -5.84 15.26 23.39
CA ALA A 159 -4.65 15.16 24.23
C ALA A 159 -3.59 14.23 23.61
N ASP A 160 -3.99 13.03 23.19
CA ASP A 160 -3.10 12.05 22.57
C ASP A 160 -2.54 12.57 21.24
N ALA A 161 -3.34 13.29 20.45
CA ALA A 161 -2.89 13.93 19.22
C ALA A 161 -1.88 15.06 19.45
N ALA A 162 -2.05 15.84 20.52
CA ALA A 162 -1.06 16.85 20.92
C ALA A 162 0.26 16.19 21.34
N GLU A 163 0.19 15.12 22.13
CA GLU A 163 1.37 14.34 22.52
C GLU A 163 2.06 13.72 21.30
N ALA A 164 1.31 13.13 20.38
CA ALA A 164 1.84 12.57 19.14
C ALA A 164 2.60 13.63 18.31
N GLY A 165 2.01 14.82 18.16
CA GLY A 165 2.68 15.95 17.50
C GLY A 165 4.02 16.30 18.14
N LEU A 166 4.07 16.37 19.48
CA LEU A 166 5.29 16.64 20.25
C LEU A 166 6.34 15.52 20.16
N ARG A 167 5.90 14.27 20.05
CA ARG A 167 6.78 13.09 19.84
C ARG A 167 7.38 13.03 18.45
N GLY A 168 6.92 13.86 17.52
CA GLY A 168 7.55 14.08 16.23
C GLY A 168 6.80 13.51 15.02
N PHE A 169 5.63 12.88 15.22
CA PHE A 169 4.83 12.34 14.11
C PHE A 169 4.45 13.45 13.13
N ALA A 170 4.64 13.20 11.83
CA ALA A 170 4.31 14.15 10.77
C ALA A 170 2.83 14.08 10.38
N GLU A 171 2.23 12.93 10.58
CA GLU A 171 0.88 12.61 10.19
C GLU A 171 0.20 11.84 11.34
N VAL A 172 -1.07 12.13 11.59
CA VAL A 172 -1.88 11.44 12.58
C VAL A 172 -3.18 10.97 11.93
N GLU A 173 -3.48 9.69 12.11
CA GLU A 173 -4.72 9.08 11.69
C GLU A 173 -5.63 8.82 12.90
N THR A 174 -6.92 9.06 12.72
CA THR A 174 -7.95 8.52 13.60
C THR A 174 -8.95 7.70 12.79
N THR A 175 -9.72 6.86 13.46
CA THR A 175 -10.87 6.16 12.89
C THR A 175 -11.93 6.05 13.99
N VAL A 176 -13.04 5.38 13.71
CA VAL A 176 -14.18 5.27 14.61
C VAL A 176 -14.70 3.85 14.70
N ARG A 177 -15.05 3.46 15.92
CA ARG A 177 -15.90 2.31 16.20
C ARG A 177 -17.37 2.59 15.88
N VAL A 178 -17.82 3.83 16.06
CA VAL A 178 -19.19 4.26 15.77
C VAL A 178 -19.14 5.36 14.72
N ALA A 179 -19.57 5.05 13.49
CA ALA A 179 -19.48 5.94 12.32
C ALA A 179 -19.92 7.39 12.57
N ARG A 180 -20.98 7.59 13.37
CA ARG A 180 -21.54 8.91 13.71
C ARG A 180 -20.58 9.81 14.51
N ALA A 181 -19.55 9.24 15.13
CA ALA A 181 -18.54 9.99 15.88
C ALA A 181 -17.45 10.61 14.98
N ALA A 182 -17.38 10.24 13.69
CA ALA A 182 -16.29 10.64 12.81
C ALA A 182 -16.02 12.16 12.76
N PRO A 183 -17.05 13.04 12.71
CA PRO A 183 -16.80 14.48 12.76
C PRO A 183 -16.12 14.94 14.05
N PHE A 184 -16.49 14.37 15.21
CA PHE A 184 -15.87 14.71 16.49
C PHE A 184 -14.45 14.18 16.58
N ASN A 185 -14.19 12.97 16.09
CA ASN A 185 -12.84 12.39 16.06
C ASN A 185 -11.90 13.22 15.18
N ALA A 186 -12.31 13.48 13.94
CA ALA A 186 -11.54 14.26 12.99
C ALA A 186 -11.19 15.64 13.57
N LEU A 187 -12.20 16.35 14.11
CA LEU A 187 -12.00 17.66 14.73
C LEU A 187 -11.07 17.59 15.95
N SER A 188 -11.23 16.58 16.80
CA SER A 188 -10.42 16.45 18.03
C SER A 188 -8.95 16.25 17.71
N VAL A 189 -8.65 15.36 16.75
CA VAL A 189 -7.27 15.11 16.32
C VAL A 189 -6.69 16.30 15.57
N LEU A 190 -7.48 16.98 14.73
CA LEU A 190 -7.05 18.23 14.10
C LEU A 190 -6.66 19.28 15.16
N VAL A 191 -7.53 19.56 16.13
CA VAL A 191 -7.23 20.52 17.20
C VAL A 191 -6.03 20.09 18.04
N GLY A 192 -5.99 18.81 18.44
CA GLY A 192 -4.93 18.26 19.27
C GLY A 192 -3.56 18.36 18.60
N THR A 193 -3.44 17.87 17.37
CA THR A 193 -2.19 17.94 16.61
C THR A 193 -1.69 19.38 16.43
N GLN A 194 -2.57 20.33 16.08
CA GLN A 194 -2.17 21.72 15.92
C GLN A 194 -1.80 22.41 17.25
N THR A 195 -2.33 21.91 18.37
CA THR A 195 -1.95 22.36 19.72
C THR A 195 -0.58 21.83 20.12
N GLY A 196 -0.27 20.57 19.78
CA GLY A 196 1.02 19.95 20.09
C GLY A 196 2.16 20.45 19.20
N ARG A 197 1.99 20.36 17.88
CA ARG A 197 2.95 20.86 16.88
C ARG A 197 2.23 21.29 15.61
N GLY A 198 2.22 22.59 15.34
CA GLY A 198 1.65 23.14 14.11
C GLY A 198 2.24 22.49 12.84
N GLY A 199 1.38 22.20 11.87
CA GLY A 199 1.76 21.61 10.57
C GLY A 199 1.75 20.07 10.52
N VAL A 200 1.36 19.38 11.60
CA VAL A 200 1.07 17.95 11.55
C VAL A 200 -0.20 17.72 10.73
N LEU A 201 -0.18 16.77 9.79
CA LEU A 201 -1.34 16.45 8.95
C LEU A 201 -2.27 15.46 9.68
N THR A 202 -3.58 15.58 9.45
CA THR A 202 -4.59 14.73 10.08
C THR A 202 -5.56 14.12 9.08
N GLN A 203 -5.88 12.84 9.29
CA GLN A 203 -6.92 12.13 8.55
C GLN A 203 -7.90 11.44 9.49
N CYS A 204 -9.08 11.10 8.96
CA CYS A 204 -10.06 10.24 9.63
C CYS A 204 -10.46 9.12 8.68
N ALA A 205 -9.96 7.91 8.91
CA ALA A 205 -10.20 6.74 8.08
C ALA A 205 -11.62 6.19 8.32
N VAL A 206 -12.50 6.40 7.34
CA VAL A 206 -13.91 6.00 7.33
C VAL A 206 -14.34 5.67 5.89
N GLU A 207 -15.60 5.31 5.69
CA GLU A 207 -16.18 5.15 4.35
C GLU A 207 -15.89 6.37 3.45
N GLU A 208 -15.65 6.11 2.17
CA GLU A 208 -15.01 7.01 1.23
C GLU A 208 -15.76 8.33 1.01
N SER A 209 -17.10 8.27 0.82
CA SER A 209 -17.94 9.46 0.67
C SER A 209 -18.02 10.25 1.99
N LEU A 210 -18.10 9.58 3.15
CA LEU A 210 -18.01 10.25 4.44
C LEU A 210 -16.64 10.92 4.63
N GLY A 211 -15.54 10.25 4.29
CA GLY A 211 -14.18 10.77 4.35
C GLY A 211 -14.03 12.04 3.51
N LEU A 212 -14.50 12.00 2.26
CA LEU A 212 -14.45 13.16 1.36
C LEU A 212 -15.28 14.32 1.90
N ARG A 213 -16.47 14.04 2.46
CA ARG A 213 -17.31 15.08 3.10
C ARG A 213 -16.63 15.72 4.31
N LEU A 214 -15.87 14.96 5.10
CA LEU A 214 -15.07 15.51 6.20
C LEU A 214 -13.94 16.41 5.66
N GLY A 215 -13.28 15.98 4.59
CA GLY A 215 -12.26 16.76 3.88
C GLY A 215 -12.79 18.09 3.34
N ILE A 216 -13.91 18.06 2.60
CA ILE A 216 -14.58 19.27 2.06
C ILE A 216 -14.98 20.24 3.18
N LYS A 217 -15.33 19.73 4.35
CA LYS A 217 -15.67 20.54 5.53
C LYS A 217 -14.44 21.04 6.31
N GLY A 218 -13.23 20.74 5.85
CA GLY A 218 -11.98 21.16 6.48
C GLY A 218 -11.73 20.48 7.84
N MET A 219 -12.30 19.29 8.07
CA MET A 219 -12.11 18.55 9.33
C MET A 219 -10.87 17.66 9.31
N THR A 220 -10.31 17.40 8.13
CA THR A 220 -9.06 16.66 7.90
C THR A 220 -8.18 17.45 6.93
N SER A 221 -6.87 17.21 6.94
CA SER A 221 -5.92 17.87 6.04
C SER A 221 -5.42 16.95 4.92
N TYR A 222 -5.68 15.65 5.01
CA TYR A 222 -5.43 14.65 3.96
C TYR A 222 -6.34 13.42 4.14
N ALA A 223 -6.27 12.49 3.19
CA ALA A 223 -6.85 11.15 3.27
C ALA A 223 -5.85 10.12 2.73
N GLU A 224 -5.75 8.96 3.37
CA GLU A 224 -4.84 7.88 2.98
C GLU A 224 -5.57 6.59 2.62
N THR A 225 -6.58 6.22 3.40
CA THR A 225 -7.29 4.94 3.27
C THR A 225 -8.26 4.91 2.07
N LEU A 226 -7.87 5.55 0.97
CA LEU A 226 -8.55 5.51 -0.33
C LEU A 226 -8.21 4.18 -1.01
N SER A 227 -8.93 3.14 -0.61
CA SER A 227 -8.48 1.75 -0.79
C SER A 227 -8.48 1.32 -2.27
N ILE A 228 -7.52 0.50 -2.69
CA ILE A 228 -7.52 -0.16 -4.01
C ILE A 228 -7.24 -1.66 -3.82
N TYR A 229 -7.72 -2.49 -4.75
CA TYR A 229 -7.67 -3.94 -4.62
C TYR A 229 -7.10 -4.62 -5.87
N GLY A 230 -6.48 -5.79 -5.69
CA GLY A 230 -5.81 -6.53 -6.76
C GLY A 230 -6.71 -7.48 -7.57
N SER A 231 -8.02 -7.53 -7.29
CA SER A 231 -8.98 -8.30 -8.08
C SER A 231 -10.28 -7.54 -8.28
N GLU A 232 -10.98 -7.78 -9.39
CA GLU A 232 -12.25 -7.13 -9.69
C GLU A 232 -13.30 -7.40 -8.61
N ARG A 233 -13.41 -8.66 -8.16
CA ARG A 233 -14.35 -9.03 -7.10
C ARG A 233 -14.08 -8.30 -5.80
N SER A 234 -12.81 -8.23 -5.36
CA SER A 234 -12.45 -7.51 -4.13
C SER A 234 -12.71 -6.01 -4.23
N PHE A 235 -12.55 -5.43 -5.42
CA PHE A 235 -12.89 -4.04 -5.65
C PHE A 235 -14.40 -3.79 -5.55
N VAL A 236 -15.21 -4.66 -6.15
CA VAL A 236 -16.68 -4.58 -6.05
C VAL A 236 -17.15 -4.77 -4.61
N ASP A 237 -16.57 -5.73 -3.88
CA ASP A 237 -16.86 -5.91 -2.44
C ASP A 237 -16.37 -4.72 -1.60
N GLY A 238 -15.35 -4.00 -2.09
CA GLY A 238 -14.88 -2.71 -1.57
C GLY A 238 -15.71 -1.50 -2.01
N ASP A 239 -16.84 -1.72 -2.70
CA ASP A 239 -17.81 -0.71 -3.19
C ASP A 239 -17.23 0.29 -4.21
N ASP A 240 -16.26 -0.14 -5.01
CA ASP A 240 -15.57 0.76 -5.94
C ASP A 240 -15.07 0.08 -7.22
N THR A 241 -14.59 0.90 -8.14
CA THR A 241 -13.88 0.53 -9.38
C THR A 241 -12.59 1.35 -9.49
N PRO A 242 -11.64 0.97 -10.36
CA PRO A 242 -10.46 1.81 -10.62
C PRO A 242 -10.81 3.23 -11.06
N TRP A 243 -11.90 3.41 -11.82
CA TRP A 243 -12.37 4.73 -12.27
C TRP A 243 -13.00 5.55 -11.15
N SER A 244 -13.83 4.97 -10.28
CA SER A 244 -14.40 5.70 -9.15
C SER A 244 -13.31 6.12 -8.16
N LYS A 245 -12.30 5.28 -7.93
CA LYS A 245 -11.11 5.67 -7.13
C LYS A 245 -10.28 6.76 -7.78
N ALA A 246 -10.02 6.66 -9.09
CA ALA A 246 -9.31 7.72 -9.81
C ALA A 246 -10.09 9.05 -9.73
N PHE A 247 -11.41 9.00 -9.89
CA PHE A 247 -12.28 10.17 -9.73
C PHE A 247 -12.23 10.71 -8.30
N LEU A 248 -12.32 9.85 -7.29
CA LEU A 248 -12.23 10.24 -5.87
C LEU A 248 -10.88 10.91 -5.57
N ALA A 249 -9.77 10.36 -6.06
CA ALA A 249 -8.45 10.96 -5.93
C ALA A 249 -8.40 12.37 -6.55
N THR A 250 -9.01 12.56 -7.73
CA THR A 250 -9.11 13.90 -8.34
C THR A 250 -10.05 14.84 -7.57
N ALA A 251 -11.08 14.33 -6.91
CA ALA A 251 -12.00 15.12 -6.09
C ALA A 251 -11.33 15.63 -4.81
N TYR A 252 -10.40 14.89 -4.22
CA TYR A 252 -9.57 15.40 -3.12
C TYR A 252 -8.55 16.45 -3.57
N ALA A 253 -8.09 16.37 -4.83
CA ALA A 253 -7.11 17.29 -5.39
C ALA A 253 -7.72 18.62 -5.86
N SER A 254 -9.02 18.67 -6.16
CA SER A 254 -9.76 19.84 -6.64
C SER A 254 -10.18 20.80 -5.53
#